data_AF-G0QM59-F1
#
_entry.id   AF-G0QM59-F1
#
_cell.length_a   1.000
_cell.length_b   1.000
_cell.length_c   1.000
_cell.angle_alpha   90.00
_cell.angle_beta   90.00
_cell.angle_gamma   90.00
#
_symmetry.space_group_name_H-M   'P 1'
#
loop_
_entity.id
_entity.type
_entity.pdbx_description
1 polymer ?
#
loop_
_entity_poly.entity_id
_entity_poly.type
_entity_poly.pdbx_seq_one_letter_code
_entity_poly.pdbx_strand_id
1 'polypeptide(L)'
;MQKLYPYQVISPDDDYTDIRNLQSKKSLPKSEQQMRFNSDLDKCGEVTVPQNDRDKGKDSDLHIYAQYLNNDQLSFVAYAANCQFVYKVGPSHGQITFNLGQLEKKDLSQQFIFQDILEIVIHEMTHVLGFTQHSIPLWIQSDKSSYVEPTIKKKFREIDTLFLKTPKVLQFARKYFNCPSLTGVPLENLGGPGSANSHWKNTIINGEYMNSQQQPLQSYFSGFTANLLRDTGFYEEIKESMEEDIFYGKGAGCQHVTGQCNCTKNEFCIPIKEQDLCDFYHIGASNCIAGQFNEPNCLCYKYECSSNGQLVTIHVGKQKVVCTKNLEKMQVNGYDGTICVCNKGYFGNDCSLTKPILKA
;
A
#
# COMPACT_ATOMS: atom_id res chain seq x y z
N MET A 1 12.42 -7.53 -26.04
CA MET A 1 12.34 -7.76 -24.58
C MET A 1 10.91 -8.17 -24.23
N GLN A 2 10.59 -9.47 -24.29
CA GLN A 2 9.31 -9.96 -23.76
C GLN A 2 9.42 -10.04 -22.23
N LYS A 3 9.19 -8.91 -21.56
CA LYS A 3 8.68 -8.97 -20.18
C LYS A 3 7.22 -9.38 -20.33
N LEU A 4 6.84 -10.51 -19.73
CA LEU A 4 5.45 -10.97 -19.68
C LEU A 4 4.68 -9.98 -18.79
N TYR A 5 4.05 -8.98 -19.41
CA TYR A 5 3.07 -8.13 -18.77
C TYR A 5 1.71 -8.85 -18.80
N PRO A 6 0.85 -8.73 -17.77
CA PRO A 6 -0.48 -9.34 -17.77
C PRO A 6 -1.45 -8.66 -18.77
N TYR A 7 -0.98 -7.64 -19.49
CA TYR A 7 -1.69 -6.87 -20.49
C TYR A 7 -0.76 -6.55 -21.67
N GLN A 8 -1.34 -6.20 -22.81
CA GLN A 8 -0.56 -5.87 -23.99
C GLN A 8 0.05 -4.46 -23.88
N VAL A 9 1.36 -4.37 -24.12
CA VAL A 9 2.08 -3.11 -24.29
C VAL A 9 2.29 -2.90 -25.78
N ILE A 10 1.62 -1.91 -26.36
CA ILE A 10 1.71 -1.63 -27.80
C ILE A 10 2.87 -0.67 -28.10
N SER A 11 3.66 -1.01 -29.12
CA SER A 11 4.85 -0.26 -29.58
C SER A 11 4.42 1.08 -30.18
N PRO A 12 5.23 2.15 -30.07
CA PRO A 12 4.92 3.44 -30.68
C PRO A 12 5.12 3.46 -32.21
N ASP A 13 5.64 2.39 -32.82
CA ASP A 13 6.00 2.35 -34.25
C ASP A 13 4.80 2.27 -35.22
N ASP A 14 3.56 2.37 -34.72
CA ASP A 14 2.37 2.64 -35.55
C ASP A 14 2.10 4.14 -35.79
N ASP A 15 2.86 5.07 -35.20
CA ASP A 15 3.08 6.40 -35.82
C ASP A 15 4.27 7.19 -35.20
N TYR A 16 5.28 7.46 -36.01
CA TYR A 16 6.32 8.48 -35.74
C TYR A 16 5.83 9.85 -36.23
N THR A 17 4.72 10.36 -35.69
CA THR A 17 4.41 11.79 -35.81
C THR A 17 5.24 12.58 -34.79
N ASP A 18 6.50 12.80 -35.19
CA ASP A 18 7.40 13.89 -34.80
C ASP A 18 7.54 14.23 -33.30
N ILE A 19 8.00 13.26 -32.49
CA ILE A 19 8.46 13.54 -31.12
C ILE A 19 9.77 14.37 -31.11
N ARG A 20 10.46 14.53 -32.25
CA ARG A 20 11.74 15.24 -32.35
C ARG A 20 11.59 16.76 -32.42
N ASN A 21 10.44 17.28 -32.82
CA ASN A 21 10.15 18.72 -32.86
C ASN A 21 9.13 19.21 -31.79
N LEU A 22 8.74 18.37 -30.83
CA LEU A 22 7.87 18.82 -29.74
C LEU A 22 8.66 19.73 -28.79
N GLN A 23 8.57 21.04 -29.03
CA GLN A 23 8.88 22.02 -28.01
C GLN A 23 8.15 21.63 -26.72
N SER A 24 8.88 21.72 -25.61
CA SER A 24 8.40 21.41 -24.27
C SER A 24 7.03 22.05 -24.01
N LYS A 25 6.09 21.24 -23.49
CA LYS A 25 4.78 21.58 -22.88
C LYS A 25 3.55 21.24 -23.73
N LYS A 26 3.14 19.97 -23.63
CA LYS A 26 1.76 19.51 -23.32
C LYS A 26 1.72 18.00 -23.52
N SER A 27 1.09 17.24 -22.61
CA SER A 27 0.64 15.92 -23.03
C SER A 27 -0.47 16.15 -24.04
N LEU A 28 -0.25 15.78 -25.29
CA LEU A 28 -1.34 15.77 -26.26
C LEU A 28 -2.38 14.74 -25.79
N PRO A 29 -3.68 15.01 -25.92
CA PRO A 29 -4.71 14.00 -25.72
C PRO A 29 -4.36 12.77 -26.58
N LYS A 30 -4.71 11.58 -26.09
CA LYS A 30 -4.41 10.35 -26.83
C LYS A 30 -5.04 10.44 -28.22
N SER A 31 -4.28 10.09 -29.25
CA SER A 31 -4.80 10.09 -30.62
C SER A 31 -5.89 9.03 -30.77
N GLU A 32 -6.77 9.20 -31.76
CA GLU A 32 -7.82 8.23 -32.07
C GLU A 32 -7.24 6.81 -32.29
N GLN A 33 -6.08 6.70 -32.95
CA GLN A 33 -5.41 5.40 -33.15
C GLN A 33 -4.92 4.78 -31.83
N GLN A 34 -4.38 5.58 -30.91
CA GLN A 34 -3.96 5.12 -29.57
C GLN A 34 -5.15 4.69 -28.69
N MET A 35 -6.34 5.19 -29.02
CA MET A 35 -7.60 4.86 -28.35
C MET A 35 -8.38 3.73 -29.02
N ARG A 36 -7.83 3.11 -30.07
CA ARG A 36 -8.32 1.82 -30.55
C ARG A 36 -7.82 0.69 -29.65
N PHE A 37 -8.66 -0.31 -29.45
CA PHE A 37 -8.26 -1.53 -28.75
C PHE A 37 -7.52 -2.47 -29.71
N ASN A 38 -6.19 -2.43 -29.65
CA ASN A 38 -5.26 -3.12 -30.55
C ASN A 38 -4.63 -4.36 -29.90
N SER A 39 -5.29 -4.93 -28.89
CA SER A 39 -4.83 -6.14 -28.23
C SER A 39 -5.33 -7.40 -28.93
N ASP A 40 -4.47 -8.42 -29.04
CA ASP A 40 -4.79 -9.74 -29.60
C ASP A 40 -5.80 -10.49 -28.73
N LEU A 41 -5.92 -10.10 -27.46
CA LEU A 41 -6.98 -10.60 -26.59
C LEU A 41 -8.33 -10.05 -27.05
N ASP A 42 -9.30 -10.93 -27.28
CA ASP A 42 -10.68 -10.53 -27.62
C ASP A 42 -11.41 -9.86 -26.46
N LYS A 43 -10.90 -10.02 -25.24
CA LYS A 43 -11.49 -9.55 -24.00
C LYS A 43 -10.61 -8.58 -23.23
N CYS A 44 -11.27 -7.69 -22.49
CA CYS A 44 -10.69 -6.90 -21.43
C CYS A 44 -11.36 -7.31 -20.11
N GLY A 45 -10.66 -8.11 -19.30
CA GLY A 45 -11.30 -8.88 -18.23
C GLY A 45 -12.21 -9.97 -18.83
N GLU A 46 -13.49 -9.93 -18.50
CA GLU A 46 -14.51 -10.85 -19.03
C GLU A 46 -15.35 -10.23 -20.16
N VAL A 47 -15.27 -8.91 -20.33
CA VAL A 47 -15.98 -8.19 -21.39
C VAL A 47 -15.31 -8.44 -22.73
N THR A 48 -16.06 -9.04 -23.66
CA THR A 48 -15.70 -9.06 -25.09
C THR A 48 -15.68 -7.64 -25.61
N VAL A 49 -14.53 -7.21 -26.11
CA VAL A 49 -14.35 -5.84 -26.60
C VAL A 49 -15.17 -5.64 -27.88
N PRO A 50 -16.10 -4.66 -27.93
CA PRO A 50 -16.87 -4.36 -29.13
C PRO A 50 -15.99 -4.05 -30.34
N GLN A 51 -16.35 -4.55 -31.52
CA GLN A 51 -15.59 -4.30 -32.75
C GLN A 51 -15.41 -2.81 -33.04
N ASN A 52 -16.41 -1.97 -32.72
CA ASN A 52 -16.32 -0.53 -32.90
C ASN A 52 -15.17 0.10 -32.08
N ASP A 53 -14.84 -0.43 -30.90
CA ASP A 53 -13.70 0.06 -30.10
C ASP A 53 -12.35 -0.34 -30.68
N ARG A 54 -12.32 -1.35 -31.57
CA ARG A 54 -11.13 -1.77 -32.33
C ARG A 54 -11.00 -0.97 -33.63
N ASP A 55 -12.11 -0.76 -34.31
CA ASP A 55 -12.14 -0.08 -35.61
C ASP A 55 -11.95 1.44 -35.45
N LYS A 56 -12.53 2.01 -34.39
CA LYS A 56 -12.57 3.46 -34.16
C LYS A 56 -12.38 3.79 -32.68
N GLY A 57 -11.28 4.47 -32.38
CA GLY A 57 -11.01 5.02 -31.07
C GLY A 57 -12.03 6.08 -30.69
N LYS A 58 -12.36 6.12 -29.39
CA LYS A 58 -13.21 7.15 -28.82
C LYS A 58 -12.37 8.40 -28.51
N ASP A 59 -13.01 9.56 -28.55
CA ASP A 59 -12.43 10.81 -28.03
C ASP A 59 -12.44 10.76 -26.49
N SER A 60 -11.44 10.09 -25.93
CA SER A 60 -11.24 9.93 -24.49
C SER A 60 -9.78 9.64 -24.17
N ASP A 61 -9.37 9.84 -22.93
CA ASP A 61 -8.01 9.51 -22.48
C ASP A 61 -7.91 8.12 -21.83
N LEU A 62 -9.04 7.53 -21.44
CA LEU A 62 -9.10 6.23 -20.80
C LEU A 62 -10.48 5.62 -21.06
N HIS A 63 -10.50 4.36 -21.49
CA HIS A 63 -11.73 3.60 -21.70
C HIS A 63 -11.81 2.46 -20.67
N ILE A 64 -12.90 2.42 -19.93
CA ILE A 64 -13.10 1.46 -18.84
C ILE A 64 -14.27 0.54 -19.15
N TYR A 65 -14.01 -0.76 -19.11
CA TYR A 65 -15.03 -1.79 -19.18
C TYR A 65 -15.45 -2.18 -17.76
N ALA A 66 -16.65 -1.75 -17.37
CA ALA A 66 -17.24 -2.13 -16.10
C ALA A 66 -17.95 -3.48 -16.25
N GLN A 67 -17.65 -4.40 -15.34
CA GLN A 67 -18.21 -5.74 -15.32
C GLN A 67 -18.51 -6.19 -13.89
N TYR A 68 -19.22 -7.30 -13.77
CA TYR A 68 -19.50 -7.89 -12.48
C TYR A 68 -19.39 -9.41 -12.53
N LEU A 69 -19.16 -9.99 -11.36
CA LEU A 69 -19.32 -11.41 -11.11
C LEU A 69 -20.05 -11.62 -9.79
N ASN A 70 -20.56 -12.81 -9.55
CA ASN A 70 -21.17 -13.17 -8.27
C ASN A 70 -20.41 -14.38 -7.69
N ASN A 71 -19.50 -14.12 -6.74
CA ASN A 71 -18.71 -15.17 -6.10
C ASN A 71 -18.40 -14.86 -4.63
N ASP A 72 -19.16 -15.51 -3.76
CA ASP A 72 -19.04 -15.40 -2.30
C ASP A 72 -17.73 -15.97 -1.71
N GLN A 73 -17.00 -16.80 -2.46
CA GLN A 73 -15.74 -17.39 -2.02
C GLN A 73 -14.55 -16.44 -2.22
N LEU A 74 -14.70 -15.44 -3.09
CA LEU A 74 -13.68 -14.41 -3.32
C LEU A 74 -13.97 -13.21 -2.42
N SER A 75 -12.99 -12.82 -1.61
CA SER A 75 -13.18 -11.79 -0.58
C SER A 75 -13.11 -10.35 -1.08
N PHE A 76 -12.69 -10.12 -2.33
CA PHE A 76 -12.62 -8.77 -2.88
C PHE A 76 -14.02 -8.22 -3.21
N VAL A 77 -14.19 -6.92 -3.03
CA VAL A 77 -15.40 -6.18 -3.40
C VAL A 77 -15.32 -5.73 -4.86
N ALA A 78 -14.17 -5.18 -5.24
CA ALA A 78 -13.86 -4.80 -6.61
C ALA A 78 -12.41 -5.20 -6.95
N TYR A 79 -12.12 -5.27 -8.24
CA TYR A 79 -10.79 -5.48 -8.77
C TYR A 79 -10.68 -4.75 -10.10
N ALA A 80 -9.59 -4.04 -10.35
CA ALA A 80 -9.35 -3.41 -11.63
C ALA A 80 -7.93 -3.67 -12.17
N ALA A 81 -7.81 -3.62 -13.50
CA ALA A 81 -6.55 -3.83 -14.18
C ALA A 81 -6.50 -3.12 -15.53
N ASN A 82 -5.29 -2.85 -15.98
CA ASN A 82 -5.05 -2.46 -17.37
C ASN A 82 -5.35 -3.62 -18.31
N CYS A 83 -5.95 -3.32 -19.45
CA CYS A 83 -6.09 -4.24 -20.58
C CYS A 83 -5.17 -3.85 -21.74
N GLN A 84 -4.95 -2.54 -21.92
CA GLN A 84 -4.04 -2.02 -22.93
C GLN A 84 -3.23 -0.85 -22.39
N PHE A 85 -1.94 -0.90 -22.68
CA PHE A 85 -0.98 0.13 -22.33
C PHE A 85 -0.25 0.62 -23.58
N VAL A 86 -0.30 1.93 -23.83
CA VAL A 86 0.38 2.58 -24.95
C VAL A 86 1.78 2.99 -24.49
N TYR A 87 2.83 2.47 -25.11
CA TYR A 87 4.20 2.73 -24.70
C TYR A 87 4.53 4.24 -24.70
N LYS A 88 5.14 4.73 -23.60
CA LYS A 88 5.48 6.15 -23.34
C LYS A 88 4.29 7.14 -23.31
N VAL A 89 3.07 6.66 -23.44
CA VAL A 89 1.86 7.48 -23.33
C VAL A 89 1.10 7.13 -22.07
N GLY A 90 0.97 5.85 -21.75
CA GLY A 90 0.32 5.36 -20.54
C GLY A 90 -0.87 4.43 -20.81
N PRO A 91 -1.70 4.17 -19.80
CA PRO A 91 -2.87 3.31 -19.93
C PRO A 91 -3.91 3.93 -20.86
N SER A 92 -4.50 3.13 -21.76
CA SER A 92 -5.59 3.55 -22.65
C SER A 92 -6.90 2.80 -22.38
N HIS A 93 -6.81 1.53 -22.00
CA HIS A 93 -7.96 0.69 -21.69
C HIS A 93 -7.74 -0.07 -20.39
N GLY A 94 -8.78 -0.19 -19.58
CA GLY A 94 -8.80 -0.99 -18.37
C GLY A 94 -10.17 -1.59 -18.11
N GLN A 95 -10.23 -2.45 -17.12
CA GLN A 95 -11.48 -3.02 -16.62
C GLN A 95 -11.63 -2.76 -15.13
N ILE A 96 -12.87 -2.72 -14.67
CA ILE A 96 -13.21 -2.85 -13.26
C ILE A 96 -14.28 -3.91 -13.10
N THR A 97 -14.04 -4.86 -12.20
CA THR A 97 -14.94 -5.96 -11.87
C THR A 97 -15.49 -5.78 -10.47
N PHE A 98 -16.81 -5.75 -10.35
CA PHE A 98 -17.52 -5.75 -9.07
C PHE A 98 -17.95 -7.17 -8.67
N ASN A 99 -17.69 -7.55 -7.42
CA ASN A 99 -18.17 -8.83 -6.88
C ASN A 99 -19.51 -8.64 -6.16
N LEU A 100 -20.61 -8.95 -6.85
CA LEU A 100 -21.96 -8.87 -6.28
C LEU A 100 -22.13 -9.75 -5.05
N GLY A 101 -21.43 -10.89 -4.97
CA GLY A 101 -21.48 -11.78 -3.81
C GLY A 101 -20.90 -11.17 -2.51
N GLN A 102 -20.06 -10.14 -2.62
CA GLN A 102 -19.62 -9.34 -1.47
C GLN A 102 -20.42 -8.05 -1.31
N LEU A 103 -20.84 -7.41 -2.41
CA LEU A 103 -21.63 -6.18 -2.37
C LEU A 103 -23.04 -6.38 -1.82
N GLU A 104 -23.72 -7.48 -2.15
CA GLU A 104 -25.07 -7.80 -1.66
C GLU A 104 -25.13 -8.03 -0.14
N LYS A 105 -23.97 -8.28 0.50
CA LYS A 105 -23.83 -8.39 1.96
C LYS A 105 -23.72 -7.03 2.65
N LYS A 106 -23.65 -5.94 1.89
CA LYS A 106 -23.44 -4.57 2.40
C LYS A 106 -24.69 -3.73 2.14
N ASP A 107 -25.04 -2.90 3.12
CA ASP A 107 -26.15 -1.97 2.99
C ASP A 107 -25.64 -0.64 2.37
N LEU A 108 -25.71 -0.54 1.05
CA LEU A 108 -25.27 0.64 0.30
C LEU A 108 -26.15 1.88 0.54
N SER A 109 -27.28 1.75 1.24
CA SER A 109 -28.06 2.92 1.67
C SER A 109 -27.40 3.67 2.83
N GLN A 110 -26.48 3.02 3.56
CA GLN A 110 -25.70 3.64 4.62
C GLN A 110 -24.53 4.41 4.02
N GLN A 111 -24.48 5.71 4.31
CA GLN A 111 -23.52 6.63 3.71
C GLN A 111 -22.06 6.20 3.90
N PHE A 112 -21.67 5.79 5.10
CA PHE A 112 -20.29 5.38 5.39
C PHE A 112 -19.91 4.09 4.64
N ILE A 113 -20.83 3.13 4.53
CA ILE A 113 -20.61 1.90 3.73
C ILE A 113 -20.44 2.27 2.26
N PHE A 114 -21.30 3.14 1.73
CA PHE A 114 -21.18 3.60 0.35
C PHE A 114 -19.84 4.32 0.10
N GLN A 115 -19.40 5.15 1.05
CA GLN A 115 -18.11 5.86 0.98
C GLN A 115 -16.93 4.87 0.99
N ASP A 116 -16.90 3.89 1.90
CA ASP A 116 -15.86 2.84 1.92
C ASP A 116 -15.78 2.10 0.57
N ILE A 117 -16.93 1.79 -0.04
CA ILE A 117 -16.97 1.11 -1.34
C ILE A 117 -16.48 2.02 -2.46
N LEU A 118 -16.82 3.31 -2.42
CA LEU A 118 -16.31 4.29 -3.38
C LEU A 118 -14.79 4.44 -3.27
N GLU A 119 -14.23 4.45 -2.05
CA GLU A 119 -12.78 4.46 -1.82
C GLU A 119 -12.09 3.23 -2.40
N ILE A 120 -12.68 2.04 -2.24
CA ILE A 120 -12.19 0.82 -2.89
C ILE A 120 -12.22 0.97 -4.41
N VAL A 121 -13.30 1.52 -4.99
CA VAL A 121 -13.36 1.74 -6.44
C VAL A 121 -12.27 2.70 -6.91
N ILE A 122 -12.03 3.80 -6.19
CA ILE A 122 -10.98 4.76 -6.53
C ILE A 122 -9.58 4.12 -6.40
N HIS A 123 -9.36 3.28 -5.40
CA HIS A 123 -8.16 2.47 -5.24
C HIS A 123 -7.92 1.59 -6.47
N GLU A 124 -8.91 0.78 -6.84
CA GLU A 124 -8.81 -0.12 -7.99
C GLU A 124 -8.58 0.67 -9.28
N MET A 125 -9.29 1.78 -9.47
CA MET A 125 -9.09 2.67 -10.61
C MET A 125 -7.67 3.23 -10.67
N THR A 126 -7.00 3.44 -9.53
CA THR A 126 -5.61 3.90 -9.48
C THR A 126 -4.62 2.85 -9.97
N HIS A 127 -4.92 1.55 -9.81
CA HIS A 127 -4.16 0.51 -10.51
C HIS A 127 -4.26 0.66 -12.03
N VAL A 128 -5.45 0.96 -12.55
CA VAL A 128 -5.64 1.25 -13.98
C VAL A 128 -4.87 2.51 -14.40
N LEU A 129 -4.75 3.51 -13.52
CA LEU A 129 -3.93 4.69 -13.76
C LEU A 129 -2.41 4.40 -13.76
N GLY A 130 -2.01 3.17 -13.46
CA GLY A 130 -0.63 2.71 -13.61
C GLY A 130 0.15 2.69 -12.31
N PHE A 131 -0.50 2.56 -11.15
CA PHE A 131 0.18 2.09 -9.95
C PHE A 131 0.10 0.57 -9.85
N THR A 132 1.01 -0.14 -10.52
CA THR A 132 1.15 -1.61 -10.41
C THR A 132 2.61 -2.03 -10.55
N GLN A 133 2.99 -3.18 -9.99
CA GLN A 133 4.34 -3.74 -10.16
C GLN A 133 4.76 -3.81 -11.65
N HIS A 134 3.82 -4.14 -12.52
CA HIS A 134 4.05 -4.32 -13.95
C HIS A 134 4.16 -3.00 -14.72
N SER A 135 3.49 -1.93 -14.26
CA SER A 135 3.55 -0.62 -14.91
C SER A 135 4.75 0.21 -14.48
N ILE A 136 5.28 0.02 -13.26
CA ILE A 136 6.46 0.75 -12.76
C ILE A 136 7.63 0.79 -13.75
N PRO A 137 8.05 -0.33 -14.39
CA PRO A 137 9.11 -0.32 -15.40
C PRO A 137 8.79 0.43 -16.71
N LEU A 138 7.51 0.76 -16.94
CA LEU A 138 7.01 1.48 -18.12
C LEU A 138 6.86 2.99 -17.88
N TRP A 139 7.02 3.44 -16.64
CA TRP A 139 6.97 4.86 -16.29
C TRP A 139 8.10 5.64 -16.96
N ILE A 140 7.82 6.92 -17.22
CA ILE A 140 8.71 7.80 -17.97
C ILE A 140 8.96 9.11 -17.22
N GLN A 141 10.11 9.70 -17.51
CA GLN A 141 10.48 11.01 -17.04
C GLN A 141 9.77 12.11 -17.85
N SER A 142 9.89 13.36 -17.41
CA SER A 142 9.30 14.52 -18.09
C SER A 142 9.81 14.71 -19.52
N ASP A 143 11.01 14.24 -19.84
CA ASP A 143 11.63 14.23 -21.16
C ASP A 143 11.25 13.01 -22.02
N LYS A 144 10.28 12.19 -21.55
CA LYS A 144 9.81 10.93 -22.19
C LYS A 144 10.89 9.83 -22.29
N SER A 145 12.00 9.97 -21.58
CA SER A 145 12.95 8.87 -21.36
C SER A 145 12.41 7.91 -20.29
N SER A 146 12.80 6.64 -20.37
CA SER A 146 12.47 5.67 -19.32
C SER A 146 13.34 5.87 -18.10
N TYR A 147 12.81 5.57 -16.91
CA TYR A 147 13.63 5.51 -15.70
C TYR A 147 14.65 4.37 -15.80
N VAL A 148 15.89 4.64 -15.38
CA VAL A 148 16.89 3.60 -15.14
C VAL A 148 16.60 2.98 -13.77
N GLU A 149 16.12 1.73 -13.76
CA GLU A 149 15.83 0.97 -12.54
C GLU A 149 14.94 1.79 -11.57
N PRO A 150 13.65 2.06 -11.85
CA PRO A 150 12.80 2.93 -11.01
C PRO A 150 12.62 2.42 -9.56
N THR A 151 12.99 1.17 -9.31
CA THR A 151 12.94 0.50 -8.02
C THR A 151 14.29 -0.08 -7.64
N ILE A 152 14.48 -0.36 -6.35
CA ILE A 152 15.64 -1.09 -5.83
C ILE A 152 15.16 -2.19 -4.88
N LYS A 153 15.75 -3.38 -5.00
CA LYS A 153 15.46 -4.48 -4.10
C LYS A 153 16.41 -4.44 -2.91
N LYS A 154 15.87 -4.48 -1.69
CA LYS A 154 16.66 -4.46 -0.44
C LYS A 154 16.08 -5.43 0.58
N LYS A 155 16.92 -5.86 1.52
CA LYS A 155 16.44 -6.50 2.74
C LYS A 155 15.79 -5.45 3.62
N PHE A 156 14.51 -5.64 3.93
CA PHE A 156 13.75 -4.85 4.90
C PHE A 156 13.14 -5.84 5.88
N ARG A 157 13.56 -5.77 7.14
CA ARG A 157 13.13 -6.69 8.21
C ARG A 157 13.33 -8.16 7.81
N GLU A 158 14.51 -8.45 7.26
CA GLU A 158 14.94 -9.74 6.71
C GLU A 158 14.19 -10.24 5.47
N ILE A 159 13.21 -9.48 4.96
CA ILE A 159 12.43 -9.83 3.79
C ILE A 159 12.89 -9.00 2.59
N ASP A 160 13.04 -9.68 1.47
CA ASP A 160 13.30 -9.05 0.18
C ASP A 160 12.13 -8.14 -0.20
N THR A 161 12.39 -6.83 -0.25
CA THR A 161 11.36 -5.80 -0.43
C THR A 161 11.77 -4.86 -1.55
N LEU A 162 10.80 -4.49 -2.39
CA LEU A 162 11.00 -3.52 -3.45
C LEU A 162 10.77 -2.11 -2.91
N PHE A 163 11.71 -1.21 -3.17
CA PHE A 163 11.61 0.19 -2.79
C PHE A 163 11.48 1.03 -4.06
N LEU A 164 10.45 1.88 -4.14
CA LEU A 164 10.27 2.85 -5.21
C LEU A 164 11.19 4.06 -4.97
N LYS A 165 11.97 4.46 -5.97
CA LYS A 165 12.95 5.54 -5.83
C LYS A 165 12.84 6.61 -6.91
N THR A 166 11.64 6.78 -7.47
CA THR A 166 11.38 7.83 -8.46
C THR A 166 11.49 9.22 -7.83
N PRO A 167 11.83 10.27 -8.61
CA PRO A 167 12.30 11.53 -8.06
C PRO A 167 11.30 12.25 -7.16
N LYS A 168 10.03 12.42 -7.57
CA LYS A 168 9.03 13.18 -6.79
C LYS A 168 8.60 12.40 -5.56
N VAL A 169 8.36 11.09 -5.69
CA VAL A 169 8.06 10.21 -4.55
C VAL A 169 9.17 10.29 -3.51
N LEU A 170 10.43 10.16 -3.93
CA LEU A 170 11.56 10.17 -3.00
C LEU A 170 11.78 11.54 -2.37
N GLN A 171 11.61 12.63 -3.13
CA GLN A 171 11.66 13.99 -2.61
C GLN A 171 10.58 14.22 -1.54
N PHE A 172 9.34 13.85 -1.83
CA PHE A 172 8.22 13.97 -0.90
C PHE A 172 8.48 13.14 0.37
N ALA A 173 8.84 11.87 0.22
CA ALA A 173 9.09 10.96 1.34
C ALA A 173 10.21 11.44 2.28
N ARG A 174 11.32 11.95 1.72
CA ARG A 174 12.44 12.51 2.51
C ARG A 174 11.97 13.67 3.39
N LYS A 175 11.15 14.56 2.83
CA LYS A 175 10.56 15.69 3.56
C LYS A 175 9.53 15.21 4.58
N TYR A 176 8.59 14.36 4.18
CA TYR A 176 7.49 13.87 5.01
C TYR A 176 7.99 13.13 6.25
N PHE A 177 8.93 12.19 6.09
CA PHE A 177 9.50 11.43 7.20
C PHE A 177 10.62 12.16 7.96
N ASN A 178 11.07 13.33 7.50
CA ASN A 178 12.30 13.98 7.98
C ASN A 178 13.52 13.04 7.90
N CYS A 179 13.72 12.42 6.74
CA CYS A 179 14.81 11.48 6.48
C CYS A 179 15.53 11.79 5.16
N PRO A 180 16.51 12.72 5.14
CA PRO A 180 17.21 13.11 3.92
C PRO A 180 17.99 11.97 3.23
N SER A 181 18.47 10.98 4.01
CA SER A 181 19.24 9.84 3.50
C SER A 181 18.37 8.73 2.91
N LEU A 182 17.04 8.86 2.91
CA LEU A 182 16.14 7.84 2.37
C LEU A 182 16.46 7.58 0.90
N THR A 183 16.60 6.31 0.51
CA THR A 183 16.98 5.91 -0.86
C THR A 183 15.82 5.39 -1.70
N GLY A 184 14.66 5.21 -1.09
CA GLY A 184 13.43 4.70 -1.70
C GLY A 184 12.35 4.52 -0.65
N VAL A 185 11.11 4.35 -1.08
CA VAL A 185 9.93 4.10 -0.23
C VAL A 185 9.53 2.63 -0.41
N PRO A 186 9.38 1.84 0.67
CA PRO A 186 9.03 0.43 0.54
C PRO A 186 7.61 0.26 -0.01
N LEU A 187 7.48 -0.64 -0.97
CA LEU A 187 6.20 -1.16 -1.43
C LEU A 187 5.79 -2.35 -0.58
N GLU A 188 4.50 -2.68 -0.59
CA GLU A 188 3.99 -3.85 0.14
C GLU A 188 4.71 -5.13 -0.31
N ASN A 189 5.18 -5.92 0.66
CA ASN A 189 5.92 -7.16 0.45
C ASN A 189 5.18 -8.39 1.02
N LEU A 190 4.03 -8.18 1.67
CA LEU A 190 3.13 -9.21 2.14
C LEU A 190 1.98 -9.43 1.14
N GLY A 191 1.26 -10.53 1.33
CA GLY A 191 0.14 -10.92 0.47
C GLY A 191 0.57 -11.69 -0.79
N GLY A 192 -0.35 -11.81 -1.75
CA GLY A 192 -0.13 -12.53 -3.00
C GLY A 192 0.33 -11.62 -4.14
N PRO A 193 0.44 -12.16 -5.37
CA PRO A 193 0.81 -11.39 -6.57
C PRO A 193 -0.08 -10.18 -6.86
N GLY A 194 -1.34 -10.21 -6.43
CA GLY A 194 -2.27 -9.07 -6.55
C GLY A 194 -2.06 -7.96 -5.51
N SER A 195 -1.25 -8.20 -4.47
CA SER A 195 -1.00 -7.24 -3.39
C SER A 195 0.44 -6.75 -3.39
N ALA A 196 1.40 -7.67 -3.50
CA ALA A 196 2.82 -7.33 -3.39
C ALA A 196 3.25 -6.37 -4.52
N ASN A 197 4.10 -5.40 -4.17
CA ASN A 197 4.74 -4.42 -5.05
C ASN A 197 3.80 -3.50 -5.87
N SER A 198 2.50 -3.51 -5.59
CA SER A 198 1.50 -2.64 -6.25
C SER A 198 0.79 -1.70 -5.27
N HIS A 199 1.23 -1.71 -4.01
CA HIS A 199 0.65 -0.93 -2.92
C HIS A 199 1.74 -0.28 -2.07
N TRP A 200 1.39 0.77 -1.35
CA TRP A 200 2.27 1.29 -0.30
C TRP A 200 2.32 0.34 0.90
N LYS A 201 3.50 0.26 1.53
CA LYS A 201 3.70 -0.58 2.70
C LYS A 201 2.85 -0.08 3.88
N ASN A 202 1.89 -0.91 4.33
CA ASN A 202 0.91 -0.56 5.37
C ASN A 202 1.55 -0.10 6.70
N THR A 203 2.69 -0.68 7.09
CA THR A 203 3.40 -0.34 8.36
C THR A 203 4.22 0.94 8.28
N ILE A 204 4.34 1.56 7.09
CA ILE A 204 5.12 2.78 6.87
C ILE A 204 4.23 3.97 6.58
N ILE A 205 3.18 3.79 5.77
CA ILE A 205 2.27 4.86 5.33
C ILE A 205 0.82 4.40 5.56
N ASN A 206 0.38 4.31 6.81
CA ASN A 206 -0.98 3.85 7.14
C ASN A 206 -2.05 4.93 6.89
N GLY A 207 -3.25 4.50 6.49
CA GLY A 207 -4.36 5.39 6.12
C GLY A 207 -4.25 5.91 4.69
N GLU A 208 -3.23 5.50 3.94
CA GLU A 208 -3.13 5.85 2.53
C GLU A 208 -4.06 4.96 1.71
N TYR A 209 -4.85 5.54 0.81
CA TYR A 209 -5.86 4.76 0.11
C TYR A 209 -5.29 3.65 -0.77
N MET A 210 -4.04 3.73 -1.24
CA MET A 210 -3.30 2.68 -1.96
C MET A 210 -2.52 1.73 -1.05
N ASN A 211 -2.87 1.64 0.24
CA ASN A 211 -2.45 0.52 1.09
C ASN A 211 -3.16 -0.77 0.68
N SER A 212 -2.48 -1.91 0.79
CA SER A 212 -3.03 -3.24 0.40
C SER A 212 -4.21 -3.70 1.25
N GLN A 213 -4.28 -3.19 2.49
CA GLN A 213 -5.41 -3.36 3.39
C GLN A 213 -5.85 -1.96 3.84
N GLN A 214 -6.91 -1.46 3.23
CA GLN A 214 -7.51 -0.17 3.58
C GLN A 214 -8.14 -0.24 4.97
N GLN A 215 -8.06 0.87 5.70
CA GLN A 215 -8.75 1.00 6.97
C GLN A 215 -10.19 1.44 6.70
N PRO A 216 -11.20 0.84 7.35
CA PRO A 216 -12.57 1.32 7.24
C PRO A 216 -12.67 2.78 7.71
N LEU A 217 -13.69 3.49 7.23
CA LEU A 217 -14.09 4.85 7.64
C LEU A 217 -13.24 6.00 7.10
N GLN A 218 -11.97 5.78 6.72
CA GLN A 218 -11.17 6.82 6.10
C GLN A 218 -9.91 6.28 5.41
N SER A 219 -9.79 6.63 4.13
CA SER A 219 -8.56 6.53 3.37
C SER A 219 -8.20 7.88 2.75
N TYR A 220 -6.91 8.21 2.69
CA TYR A 220 -6.45 9.52 2.21
C TYR A 220 -5.71 9.40 0.87
N PHE A 221 -6.08 10.24 -0.10
CA PHE A 221 -5.29 10.51 -1.30
C PHE A 221 -4.09 11.41 -0.92
N SER A 222 -3.04 10.79 -0.41
CA SER A 222 -1.91 11.54 0.14
C SER A 222 -0.96 12.05 -0.95
N GLY A 223 -0.06 12.94 -0.54
CA GLY A 223 1.08 13.33 -1.37
C GLY A 223 1.96 12.16 -1.83
N PHE A 224 1.92 10.98 -1.20
CA PHE A 224 2.63 9.80 -1.71
C PHE A 224 2.05 9.33 -3.04
N THR A 225 0.74 9.07 -3.12
CA THR A 225 0.12 8.61 -4.37
C THR A 225 0.05 9.73 -5.41
N ALA A 226 -0.18 10.98 -5.00
CA ALA A 226 -0.11 12.11 -5.93
C ALA A 226 1.26 12.22 -6.61
N ASN A 227 2.35 12.14 -5.84
CA ASN A 227 3.69 12.20 -6.40
C ASN A 227 4.07 10.93 -7.19
N LEU A 228 3.51 9.77 -6.84
CA LEU A 228 3.63 8.57 -7.66
C LEU A 228 2.99 8.77 -9.04
N LEU A 229 1.74 9.24 -9.09
CA LEU A 229 1.05 9.51 -10.35
C LEU A 229 1.80 10.55 -11.18
N ARG A 230 2.38 11.58 -10.55
CA ARG A 230 3.26 12.56 -11.22
C ARG A 230 4.56 11.95 -11.75
N ASP A 231 5.09 10.94 -11.09
CA ASP A 231 6.31 10.23 -11.50
C ASP A 231 6.04 9.17 -12.58
N THR A 232 4.78 8.74 -12.79
CA THR A 232 4.45 7.85 -13.92
C THR A 232 4.80 8.48 -15.27
N GLY A 233 4.68 9.81 -15.37
CA GLY A 233 4.87 10.58 -16.60
C GLY A 233 3.71 10.51 -17.60
N PHE A 234 2.58 9.89 -17.21
CA PHE A 234 1.38 9.76 -18.05
C PHE A 234 0.41 10.93 -17.91
N TYR A 235 0.45 11.62 -16.78
CA TYR A 235 -0.47 12.72 -16.44
C TYR A 235 0.26 14.06 -16.48
N GLU A 236 -0.35 15.05 -17.13
CA GLU A 236 0.22 16.40 -17.24
C GLU A 236 0.30 17.10 -15.89
N GLU A 237 -0.79 17.05 -15.14
CA GLU A 237 -0.92 17.72 -13.86
C GLU A 237 -1.72 16.86 -12.88
N ILE A 238 -1.21 16.78 -11.65
CA ILE A 238 -1.95 16.34 -10.48
C ILE A 238 -1.96 17.54 -9.55
N LYS A 239 -3.12 18.13 -9.31
CA LYS A 239 -3.24 19.36 -8.53
C LYS A 239 -2.88 19.09 -7.08
N GLU A 240 -2.00 19.92 -6.52
CA GLU A 240 -1.62 19.83 -5.10
C GLU A 240 -2.83 20.01 -4.18
N SER A 241 -3.86 20.75 -4.61
CA SER A 241 -5.11 20.93 -3.86
C SER A 241 -5.95 19.66 -3.70
N MET A 242 -5.62 18.58 -4.40
CA MET A 242 -6.26 17.27 -4.23
C MET A 242 -5.59 16.45 -3.13
N GLU A 243 -4.37 16.81 -2.72
CA GLU A 243 -3.62 16.05 -1.73
C GLU A 243 -4.23 16.24 -0.35
N GLU A 244 -4.51 15.11 0.30
CA GLU A 244 -4.96 15.07 1.67
C GLU A 244 -3.77 14.91 2.62
N ASP A 245 -3.84 15.61 3.75
CA ASP A 245 -2.84 15.51 4.79
C ASP A 245 -3.00 14.20 5.56
N ILE A 246 -1.90 13.46 5.65
CA ILE A 246 -1.75 12.34 6.58
C ILE A 246 -0.71 12.67 7.65
N PHE A 247 -0.84 12.03 8.81
CA PHE A 247 0.01 12.27 9.97
C PHE A 247 0.80 11.02 10.41
N TYR A 248 0.38 9.83 10.00
CA TYR A 248 1.06 8.59 10.34
C TYR A 248 2.52 8.60 9.86
N GLY A 249 3.47 8.43 10.78
CA GLY A 249 4.90 8.47 10.50
C GLY A 249 5.48 9.84 10.12
N LYS A 250 4.69 10.93 10.11
CA LYS A 250 5.17 12.26 9.72
C LYS A 250 6.26 12.74 10.68
N GLY A 251 7.43 13.07 10.14
CA GLY A 251 8.60 13.51 10.93
C GLY A 251 9.26 12.43 11.80
N ALA A 252 8.86 11.15 11.68
CA ALA A 252 9.33 10.07 12.54
C ALA A 252 10.81 9.66 12.34
N GLY A 253 11.49 10.23 11.35
CA GLY A 253 12.89 9.98 11.03
C GLY A 253 13.14 8.68 10.26
N CYS A 254 14.39 8.47 9.86
CA CYS A 254 14.77 7.34 9.01
C CYS A 254 14.46 5.96 9.60
N GLN A 255 14.57 5.82 10.93
CA GLN A 255 14.29 4.56 11.63
C GLN A 255 12.84 4.10 11.47
N HIS A 256 11.90 5.00 11.16
CA HIS A 256 10.54 4.60 10.80
C HIS A 256 10.51 3.75 9.53
N VAL A 257 11.22 4.17 8.49
CA VAL A 257 11.14 3.58 7.15
C VAL A 257 12.12 2.43 6.96
N THR A 258 13.29 2.48 7.61
CA THR A 258 14.37 1.48 7.42
C THR A 258 14.61 0.60 8.64
N GLY A 259 14.03 0.95 9.79
CA GLY A 259 14.24 0.25 11.04
C GLY A 259 13.33 -0.96 11.25
N GLN A 260 13.54 -1.62 12.38
CA GLN A 260 12.68 -2.70 12.86
C GLN A 260 11.36 -2.14 13.40
N CYS A 261 10.36 -3.00 13.61
CA CYS A 261 9.13 -2.61 14.31
C CYS A 261 9.47 -2.12 15.70
N ASN A 262 8.86 -1.01 16.11
CA ASN A 262 9.00 -0.48 17.45
C ASN A 262 7.60 -0.32 18.06
N CYS A 263 7.23 -1.29 18.88
CA CYS A 263 5.90 -1.36 19.51
C CYS A 263 5.71 -0.35 20.66
N THR A 264 6.67 0.55 20.87
CA THR A 264 6.52 1.71 21.77
C THR A 264 6.05 2.96 21.05
N LYS A 265 5.99 2.95 19.72
CA LYS A 265 5.48 4.05 18.92
C LYS A 265 3.96 3.97 18.77
N ASN A 266 3.30 5.13 18.67
CA ASN A 266 1.85 5.26 18.51
C ASN A 266 1.31 4.57 17.25
N GLU A 267 2.16 4.38 16.25
CA GLU A 267 1.88 3.66 15.00
C GLU A 267 1.62 2.16 15.18
N PHE A 268 1.96 1.61 16.35
CA PHE A 268 1.75 0.21 16.72
C PHE A 268 0.89 0.13 17.98
N CYS A 269 0.06 -0.90 18.06
CA CYS A 269 -0.79 -1.11 19.21
C CYS A 269 -0.29 -2.24 20.11
N ILE A 270 -0.64 -2.18 21.40
CA ILE A 270 -0.36 -3.20 22.41
C ILE A 270 -1.70 -3.85 22.85
N PRO A 271 -2.00 -5.09 22.44
CA PRO A 271 -3.34 -5.68 22.60
C PRO A 271 -3.87 -5.70 24.05
N ILE A 272 -2.98 -5.88 25.02
CA ILE A 272 -3.36 -6.00 26.43
C ILE A 272 -3.83 -4.66 27.03
N LYS A 273 -3.55 -3.53 26.37
CA LYS A 273 -3.75 -2.19 26.91
C LYS A 273 -4.68 -1.32 26.08
N GLU A 274 -4.74 -1.62 24.80
CA GLU A 274 -5.35 -0.76 23.79
C GLU A 274 -6.48 -1.50 23.07
N GLN A 275 -7.16 -2.38 23.81
CA GLN A 275 -8.41 -2.98 23.37
C GLN A 275 -9.51 -1.91 23.40
N ASP A 276 -10.30 -1.81 22.34
CA ASP A 276 -11.44 -0.90 22.21
C ASP A 276 -11.09 0.61 22.33
N LEU A 277 -9.87 0.99 21.93
CA LEU A 277 -9.47 2.39 21.81
C LEU A 277 -9.75 2.95 20.41
N CYS A 278 -9.69 4.27 20.27
CA CYS A 278 -9.78 4.88 18.95
C CYS A 278 -8.62 4.43 18.05
N ASP A 279 -8.87 4.41 16.75
CA ASP A 279 -7.81 4.27 15.74
C ASP A 279 -6.80 5.43 15.82
N PHE A 280 -5.69 5.33 15.08
CA PHE A 280 -4.63 6.34 15.08
C PHE A 280 -5.15 7.74 14.74
N TYR A 281 -6.15 7.85 13.87
CA TYR A 281 -6.72 9.13 13.44
C TYR A 281 -7.86 9.62 14.34
N HIS A 282 -8.24 8.87 15.39
CA HIS A 282 -9.35 9.18 16.29
C HIS A 282 -10.70 9.34 15.58
N ILE A 283 -10.90 8.63 14.47
CA ILE A 283 -12.11 8.65 13.65
C ILE A 283 -13.14 7.63 14.16
N GLY A 284 -12.67 6.49 14.66
CA GLY A 284 -13.56 5.41 15.07
C GLY A 284 -12.95 4.51 16.15
N ALA A 285 -13.79 3.67 16.74
CA ALA A 285 -13.32 2.60 17.62
C ALA A 285 -12.54 1.56 16.81
N SER A 286 -11.43 1.07 17.37
CA SER A 286 -10.54 0.11 16.72
C SER A 286 -10.19 -1.04 17.65
N ASN A 287 -9.80 -2.17 17.05
CA ASN A 287 -9.30 -3.33 17.77
C ASN A 287 -7.80 -3.48 17.52
N CYS A 288 -7.03 -3.63 18.59
CA CYS A 288 -5.61 -3.95 18.44
C CYS A 288 -5.39 -5.43 18.08
N ILE A 289 -5.05 -5.69 16.82
CA ILE A 289 -4.70 -7.02 16.33
C ILE A 289 -3.17 -7.11 16.17
N ALA A 290 -2.53 -7.83 17.09
CA ALA A 290 -1.07 -7.98 17.09
C ALA A 290 -0.56 -8.52 15.75
N GLY A 291 0.31 -7.74 15.11
CA GLY A 291 1.04 -8.17 13.92
C GLY A 291 0.23 -8.24 12.63
N GLN A 292 -0.99 -7.70 12.58
CA GLN A 292 -1.87 -7.76 11.40
C GLN A 292 -1.19 -7.33 10.09
N PHE A 293 -0.32 -6.33 10.14
CA PHE A 293 0.42 -5.80 8.97
C PHE A 293 1.93 -6.02 9.04
N ASN A 294 2.41 -6.63 10.13
CA ASN A 294 3.83 -6.77 10.39
C ASN A 294 4.42 -7.92 9.58
N GLU A 295 5.66 -7.76 9.15
CA GLU A 295 6.43 -8.88 8.65
C GLU A 295 6.57 -9.98 9.73
N PRO A 296 6.66 -11.26 9.35
CA PRO A 296 6.88 -12.37 10.29
C PRO A 296 8.06 -12.20 11.25
N ASN A 297 9.07 -11.40 10.89
CA ASN A 297 10.24 -11.12 11.72
C ASN A 297 10.11 -9.82 12.54
N CYS A 298 8.95 -9.16 12.47
CA CYS A 298 8.67 -7.86 13.04
C CYS A 298 7.61 -7.99 14.15
N LEU A 299 7.93 -8.82 15.13
CA LEU A 299 6.97 -9.30 16.12
C LEU A 299 7.00 -8.39 17.35
N CYS A 300 5.85 -7.83 17.67
CA CYS A 300 5.63 -7.25 18.99
C CYS A 300 5.58 -8.37 20.03
N TYR A 301 6.21 -8.15 21.18
CA TYR A 301 6.18 -9.15 22.24
C TYR A 301 4.79 -9.18 22.89
N LYS A 302 4.26 -10.39 23.08
CA LYS A 302 3.10 -10.66 23.95
C LYS A 302 3.63 -11.18 25.27
N TYR A 303 2.90 -10.97 26.37
CA TYR A 303 3.16 -11.71 27.60
C TYR A 303 1.88 -12.33 28.17
N GLU A 304 2.03 -13.44 28.89
CA GLU A 304 0.98 -14.16 29.60
C GLU A 304 1.42 -14.38 31.04
N CYS A 305 0.51 -14.16 31.98
CA CYS A 305 0.74 -14.45 33.39
C CYS A 305 0.22 -15.84 33.72
N SER A 306 0.94 -16.62 34.50
CA SER A 306 0.39 -17.84 35.09
C SER A 306 -0.80 -17.52 36.02
N SER A 307 -1.70 -18.47 36.19
CA SER A 307 -2.91 -18.32 37.03
C SER A 307 -2.60 -17.94 38.49
N ASN A 308 -1.42 -18.32 38.98
CA ASN A 308 -0.89 -17.97 40.31
C ASN A 308 -0.11 -16.63 40.36
N GLY A 309 0.04 -15.91 39.24
CA GLY A 309 0.72 -14.61 39.15
C GLY A 309 2.25 -14.65 39.26
N GLN A 310 2.84 -15.83 39.48
CA GLN A 310 4.27 -15.96 39.77
C GLN A 310 5.16 -16.05 38.53
N LEU A 311 4.60 -16.39 37.36
CA LEU A 311 5.34 -16.57 36.13
C LEU A 311 4.83 -15.61 35.06
N VAL A 312 5.76 -14.99 34.35
CA VAL A 312 5.47 -14.21 33.13
C VAL A 312 6.05 -14.98 31.97
N THR A 313 5.21 -15.43 31.06
CA THR A 313 5.65 -15.96 29.78
C THR A 313 5.68 -14.83 28.77
N ILE A 314 6.85 -14.53 28.18
CA ILE A 314 6.97 -13.60 27.05
C ILE A 314 7.08 -14.38 25.75
N HIS A 315 6.34 -13.94 24.76
CA HIS A 315 6.34 -14.45 23.39
C HIS A 315 6.85 -13.37 22.47
N VAL A 316 7.95 -13.64 21.74
CA VAL A 316 8.43 -12.80 20.64
C VAL A 316 8.44 -13.68 19.39
N GLY A 317 7.33 -13.66 18.66
CA GLY A 317 7.09 -14.62 17.58
C GLY A 317 6.93 -16.05 18.06
N LYS A 318 7.74 -16.96 17.49
CA LYS A 318 7.79 -18.37 17.86
C LYS A 318 8.63 -18.62 19.11
N GLN A 319 9.46 -17.66 19.54
CA GLN A 319 10.24 -17.80 20.76
C GLN A 319 9.37 -17.48 21.97
N LYS A 320 9.44 -18.37 22.95
CA LYS A 320 8.79 -18.23 24.25
C LYS A 320 9.87 -18.25 25.32
N VAL A 321 9.80 -17.30 26.24
CA VAL A 321 10.68 -17.21 27.40
C VAL A 321 9.82 -17.09 28.64
N VAL A 322 10.12 -17.90 29.66
CA VAL A 322 9.38 -17.87 30.93
C VAL A 322 10.26 -17.21 31.97
N CYS A 323 9.82 -16.04 32.42
CA CYS A 323 10.41 -15.30 33.52
C CYS A 323 9.86 -15.85 34.83
N THR A 324 10.77 -16.20 35.74
CA THR A 324 10.44 -16.81 37.05
C THR A 324 10.80 -15.89 38.22
N LYS A 325 11.57 -14.83 37.97
CA LYS A 325 12.05 -13.89 39.00
C LYS A 325 11.54 -12.49 38.75
N ASN A 326 11.24 -11.75 39.81
CA ASN A 326 10.93 -10.34 39.70
C ASN A 326 12.18 -9.55 39.26
N LEU A 327 12.00 -8.63 38.32
CA LEU A 327 13.06 -7.79 37.74
C LEU A 327 14.17 -8.59 37.05
N GLU A 328 13.82 -9.72 36.42
CA GLU A 328 14.77 -10.51 35.65
C GLU A 328 15.19 -9.74 34.37
N LYS A 329 16.50 -9.57 34.18
CA LYS A 329 17.05 -9.01 32.93
C LYS A 329 17.04 -10.08 31.86
N MET A 330 16.42 -9.80 30.72
CA MET A 330 16.26 -10.78 29.65
C MET A 330 16.58 -10.20 28.29
N GLN A 331 17.01 -11.08 27.39
CA GLN A 331 17.15 -10.80 25.97
C GLN A 331 16.36 -11.84 25.16
N VAL A 332 15.46 -11.37 24.29
CA VAL A 332 14.65 -12.24 23.42
C VAL A 332 14.47 -11.58 22.06
N ASN A 333 14.98 -12.20 20.98
CA ASN A 333 14.84 -11.74 19.60
C ASN A 333 15.09 -10.22 19.40
N GLY A 334 16.23 -9.72 19.88
CA GLY A 334 16.62 -8.32 19.73
C GLY A 334 16.00 -7.37 20.75
N TYR A 335 15.08 -7.84 21.60
CA TYR A 335 14.59 -7.06 22.72
C TYR A 335 15.43 -7.31 23.98
N ASP A 336 15.80 -6.26 24.71
CA ASP A 336 16.47 -6.32 26.00
C ASP A 336 15.74 -5.49 27.07
N GLY A 337 15.76 -5.96 28.31
CA GLY A 337 15.24 -5.18 29.42
C GLY A 337 14.84 -6.02 30.63
N THR A 338 14.02 -5.42 31.49
CA THR A 338 13.72 -5.97 32.81
C THR A 338 12.24 -6.34 32.89
N ILE A 339 11.95 -7.58 33.26
CA ILE A 339 10.59 -8.11 33.33
C ILE A 339 10.12 -8.14 34.79
N CYS A 340 8.96 -7.54 35.06
CA CYS A 340 8.30 -7.60 36.36
C CYS A 340 7.32 -8.78 36.39
N VAL A 341 7.29 -9.54 37.49
CA VAL A 341 6.29 -10.61 37.68
C VAL A 341 4.87 -10.02 37.78
N CYS A 342 3.88 -10.81 37.36
CA CYS A 342 2.48 -10.40 37.33
C CYS A 342 1.89 -10.33 38.75
N ASN A 343 2.07 -9.20 39.44
CA ASN A 343 1.52 -9.01 40.76
C ASN A 343 -0.02 -9.20 40.77
N LYS A 344 -0.48 -10.26 41.45
CA LYS A 344 -1.64 -10.14 42.33
C LYS A 344 -1.09 -9.61 43.65
N GLY A 345 -1.50 -8.39 44.02
CA GLY A 345 -0.86 -7.61 45.07
C GLY A 345 -0.64 -8.36 46.38
N TYR A 346 0.48 -8.10 47.04
CA TYR A 346 0.65 -7.97 48.50
C TYR A 346 2.15 -7.65 48.75
N PHE A 347 2.42 -6.42 49.20
CA PHE A 347 3.67 -5.83 49.70
C PHE A 347 5.01 -6.19 49.01
N GLY A 348 5.45 -5.31 48.11
CA GLY A 348 6.83 -5.22 47.63
C GLY A 348 6.91 -4.25 46.46
N ASN A 349 7.77 -3.23 46.57
CA ASN A 349 7.99 -2.10 45.65
C ASN A 349 7.12 -2.05 44.39
N ASP A 350 6.21 -1.09 44.39
CA ASP A 350 5.16 -0.89 43.42
C ASP A 350 5.68 -0.80 41.96
N CYS A 351 5.34 -1.80 41.16
CA CYS A 351 5.51 -1.81 39.70
C CYS A 351 4.21 -1.41 38.97
N SER A 352 3.19 -0.87 39.67
CA SER A 352 1.92 -0.43 39.06
C SER A 352 2.10 0.64 37.97
N LEU A 353 3.26 1.28 37.91
CA LEU A 353 3.60 2.33 36.96
C LEU A 353 4.53 1.89 35.80
N THR A 354 5.14 0.71 35.87
CA THR A 354 6.11 0.26 34.86
C THR A 354 5.83 -1.18 34.42
N LYS A 355 5.22 -1.29 33.23
CA LYS A 355 5.07 -2.52 32.44
C LYS A 355 6.43 -3.25 32.31
N PRO A 356 6.49 -4.56 32.04
CA PRO A 356 7.76 -5.22 31.68
C PRO A 356 8.31 -4.52 30.43
N ILE A 357 9.39 -3.76 30.60
CA ILE A 357 10.00 -2.96 29.54
C ILE A 357 11.08 -3.84 28.91
N LEU A 358 10.69 -4.60 27.89
CA LEU A 358 11.61 -5.08 26.88
C LEU A 358 11.69 -3.99 25.81
N LYS A 359 12.86 -3.35 25.67
CA LYS A 359 13.16 -2.35 24.63
C LYS A 359 13.77 -3.07 23.43
N ALA A 360 13.42 -2.62 22.23
CA ALA A 360 14.03 -3.08 20.98
C ALA A 360 15.35 -2.36 20.71
#